data_AF-H3H7D8-F1
#
_entry.id   AF-H3H7D8-F1
#
_cell.length_a   1.000
_cell.length_b   1.000
_cell.length_c   1.000
_cell.angle_alpha   90.00
_cell.angle_beta   90.00
_cell.angle_gamma   90.00
#
_symmetry.space_group_name_H-M   'P 1'
#
loop_
_entity.id
_entity.type
_entity.pdbx_description
1 polymer ?
#
loop_
_entity_poly.entity_id
_entity_poly.type
_entity_poly.pdbx_seq_one_letter_code
_entity_poly.pdbx_strand_id
1 'polypeptide(L)'
;MVAMSIGMTVAFIVDVSALSIVFTALYVIVFGVTLGPLVWVMTADIFPDSIRASASSFCIGINWLCNLIVGVSYPYISDALTDYAYVPFVVLLAIFYLFALKLVPETSGKSAEEIQAEYDSRREK
;
A
#
# COMPACT_ATOMS: atom_id res chain seq x y z
N MET A 1 9.74 -1.97 1.52
CA MET A 1 9.22 -0.59 1.43
C MET A 1 9.38 0.18 2.73
N VAL A 2 8.89 -0.31 3.88
CA VAL A 2 9.11 0.33 5.20
C VAL A 2 10.60 0.63 5.46
N ALA A 3 11.48 -0.36 5.27
CA ALA A 3 12.92 -0.18 5.44
C ALA A 3 13.51 0.91 4.52
N MET A 4 13.03 1.02 3.28
CA MET A 4 13.46 2.05 2.34
C MET A 4 12.93 3.43 2.73
N SER A 5 11.69 3.53 3.22
CA SER A 5 11.15 4.80 3.74
C SER A 5 11.93 5.28 4.98
N ILE A 6 12.33 4.37 5.87
CA ILE A 6 13.24 4.69 6.99
C ILE A 6 14.61 5.14 6.44
N GLY A 7 15.15 4.40 5.46
CA GLY A 7 16.40 4.76 4.78
C GLY A 7 16.36 6.14 4.14
N MET A 8 15.22 6.54 3.55
CA MET A 8 14.99 7.88 3.01
C MET A 8 15.02 8.95 4.11
N THR A 9 14.33 8.73 5.24
CA THR A 9 14.40 9.66 6.39
C THR A 9 15.83 9.81 6.90
N VAL A 10 16.59 8.70 7.02
CA VAL A 10 18.00 8.76 7.40
C VAL A 10 18.81 9.55 6.37
N ALA A 11 18.61 9.29 5.07
CA ALA A 11 19.33 9.97 3.99
C ALA A 11 19.11 11.49 4.00
N PHE A 12 17.92 11.95 4.38
CA PHE A 12 17.63 13.39 4.52
C PHE A 12 18.32 13.98 5.75
N ILE A 13 18.27 13.30 6.90
CA ILE A 13 18.93 13.77 8.14
C ILE A 13 20.45 13.90 7.95
N VAL A 14 21.08 13.00 7.19
CA VAL A 14 22.54 13.05 6.94
C VAL A 14 22.93 13.90 5.73
N ASP A 15 21.95 14.43 4.99
CA ASP A 15 22.12 15.24 3.78
C ASP A 15 23.02 14.57 2.71
N VAL A 16 22.81 13.27 2.45
CA VAL A 16 23.57 12.51 1.44
C VAL A 16 22.66 12.15 0.27
N SER A 17 22.71 12.95 -0.79
CA SER A 17 21.83 12.79 -1.97
C SER A 17 21.98 11.42 -2.65
N ALA A 18 23.17 10.82 -2.63
CA ALA A 18 23.41 9.49 -3.20
C ALA A 18 22.58 8.40 -2.50
N LEU A 19 22.42 8.49 -1.17
CA LEU A 19 21.59 7.56 -0.41
C LEU A 19 20.11 7.74 -0.77
N SER A 20 19.65 8.99 -0.93
CA SER A 20 18.27 9.28 -1.35
C SER A 20 17.94 8.65 -2.70
N ILE A 21 18.86 8.69 -3.66
CA ILE A 21 18.69 8.06 -4.98
C ILE A 21 18.57 6.53 -4.83
N VAL A 22 19.48 5.91 -4.07
CA VAL A 22 19.49 4.46 -3.87
C VAL A 22 18.20 3.97 -3.19
N PHE A 23 17.80 4.61 -2.09
CA PHE A 23 16.60 4.19 -1.37
C PHE A 23 15.32 4.47 -2.15
N THR A 24 15.25 5.56 -2.92
CA THR A 24 14.11 5.81 -3.83
C THR A 24 14.02 4.74 -4.92
N ALA A 25 15.14 4.40 -5.56
CA ALA A 25 15.17 3.38 -6.60
C ALA A 25 14.73 2.01 -6.05
N LEU A 26 15.26 1.60 -4.90
CA LEU A 26 14.87 0.36 -4.22
C LEU A 26 13.40 0.38 -3.79
N TYR A 27 12.88 1.53 -3.35
CA TYR A 27 11.47 1.68 -3.01
C TYR A 27 10.59 1.40 -4.24
N VAL A 28 10.91 2.02 -5.38
CA VAL A 28 10.15 1.85 -6.63
C VAL A 28 10.23 0.41 -7.16
N ILE A 29 11.42 -0.20 -7.14
CA ILE A 29 11.61 -1.59 -7.57
C ILE A 29 10.75 -2.53 -6.72
N VAL A 30 10.83 -2.41 -5.38
CA VAL A 30 10.06 -3.29 -4.50
C VAL A 30 8.57 -3.04 -4.64
N PHE A 31 8.13 -1.79 -4.78
CA PHE A 31 6.73 -1.50 -5.09
C PHE A 31 6.28 -2.19 -6.39
N GLY A 32 7.07 -2.07 -7.46
CA GLY A 32 6.77 -2.63 -8.77
C GLY A 32 6.67 -4.16 -8.81
N VAL A 33 7.40 -4.88 -7.95
CA VAL A 33 7.35 -6.36 -7.90
C VAL A 33 6.40 -6.90 -6.82
N THR A 34 5.92 -6.06 -5.90
CA THR A 34 5.04 -6.47 -4.80
C THR A 34 3.67 -5.80 -4.89
N LEU A 35 3.46 -4.73 -4.12
CA LEU A 35 2.16 -4.11 -3.93
C LEU A 35 1.59 -3.49 -5.21
N GLY A 36 2.45 -3.01 -6.11
CA GLY A 36 2.05 -2.42 -7.39
C GLY A 36 1.09 -3.32 -8.17
N PRO A 37 1.51 -4.51 -8.63
CA PRO A 37 0.65 -5.44 -9.34
C PRO A 37 -0.33 -6.18 -8.42
N LEU A 38 0.10 -6.51 -7.18
CA LEU A 38 -0.68 -7.37 -6.29
C LEU A 38 -2.04 -6.77 -5.93
N VAL A 39 -2.13 -5.47 -5.65
CA VAL A 39 -3.40 -4.84 -5.24
C VAL A 39 -4.47 -4.91 -6.33
N TRP A 40 -4.08 -4.82 -7.60
CA TRP A 40 -5.01 -4.87 -8.73
C TRP A 40 -5.56 -6.26 -8.95
N VAL A 41 -4.70 -7.27 -8.87
CA VAL A 41 -5.09 -8.69 -9.00
C VAL A 41 -6.00 -9.09 -7.83
N MET A 42 -5.55 -8.82 -6.61
CA MET A 42 -6.28 -9.18 -5.40
C MET A 42 -7.65 -8.49 -5.30
N THR A 43 -7.78 -7.23 -5.72
CA THR A 43 -9.08 -6.54 -5.73
C THR A 43 -10.08 -7.22 -6.67
N ALA A 44 -9.62 -7.83 -7.76
CA ALA A 44 -10.49 -8.60 -8.65
C ALA A 44 -10.92 -9.94 -8.04
N ASP A 45 -10.05 -10.58 -7.27
CA ASP A 45 -10.27 -11.94 -6.73
C ASP A 45 -11.08 -11.96 -5.42
N ILE A 46 -10.99 -10.91 -4.60
CA ILE A 46 -11.62 -10.85 -3.26
C ILE A 46 -13.15 -10.78 -3.34
N PHE A 47 -13.71 -10.19 -4.40
CA PHE A 47 -15.15 -9.96 -4.49
C PHE A 47 -15.87 -11.09 -5.24
N PRO A 48 -17.04 -11.53 -4.75
CA PRO A 48 -17.88 -12.47 -5.48
C PRO A 48 -18.41 -11.82 -6.77
N ASP A 49 -18.63 -12.64 -7.79
CA ASP A 49 -19.00 -12.20 -9.14
C ASP A 49 -20.20 -11.24 -9.16
N SER A 50 -21.17 -11.44 -8.27
CA SER A 50 -22.40 -10.64 -8.17
C SER A 50 -22.18 -9.16 -7.88
N ILE A 51 -21.10 -8.81 -7.15
CA ILE A 51 -20.81 -7.41 -6.76
C ILE A 51 -19.44 -6.92 -7.24
N ARG A 52 -18.64 -7.80 -7.88
CA ARG A 52 -17.25 -7.51 -8.24
C ARG A 52 -17.09 -6.20 -8.99
N ALA A 53 -17.93 -5.94 -10.00
CA ALA A 53 -17.85 -4.74 -10.81
C ALA A 53 -18.08 -3.45 -9.99
N SER A 54 -19.12 -3.43 -9.14
CA SER A 54 -19.45 -2.28 -8.30
C SER A 54 -18.45 -2.07 -7.16
N ALA A 55 -18.01 -3.14 -6.51
CA ALA A 55 -17.03 -3.07 -5.44
C ALA A 55 -15.66 -2.62 -5.98
N SER A 56 -15.22 -3.17 -7.12
CA SER A 56 -13.96 -2.78 -7.74
C SER A 56 -13.97 -1.32 -8.19
N SER A 57 -15.04 -0.83 -8.81
CA SER A 57 -15.13 0.57 -9.23
C SER A 57 -15.09 1.54 -8.06
N PHE A 58 -15.71 1.17 -6.93
CA PHE A 58 -15.61 1.94 -5.68
C PHE A 58 -14.18 1.96 -5.14
N CYS A 59 -13.51 0.81 -5.05
CA CYS A 59 -12.10 0.72 -4.64
C CYS A 59 -11.18 1.57 -5.53
N ILE A 60 -11.41 1.55 -6.84
CA ILE A 60 -10.66 2.36 -7.82
C ILE A 60 -10.92 3.84 -7.60
N GLY A 61 -12.17 4.25 -7.37
CA GLY A 61 -12.51 5.63 -7.06
C GLY A 61 -11.79 6.13 -5.81
N ILE A 62 -11.76 5.33 -4.75
CA ILE A 62 -11.01 5.64 -3.53
C ILE A 62 -9.50 5.71 -3.80
N ASN A 63 -8.95 4.80 -4.62
CA ASN A 63 -7.54 4.82 -4.99
C ASN A 63 -7.13 6.14 -5.66
N TRP A 64 -7.90 6.60 -6.65
CA TRP A 64 -7.64 7.88 -7.33
C TRP A 64 -7.84 9.07 -6.40
N LEU A 65 -8.83 9.03 -5.52
CA LEU A 65 -9.02 10.07 -4.51
C LEU A 65 -7.83 10.15 -3.55
N CYS A 66 -7.33 9.01 -3.05
CA CYS A 66 -6.13 8.97 -2.21
C CYS A 66 -4.90 9.48 -2.98
N ASN A 67 -4.76 9.13 -4.26
CA ASN A 67 -3.68 9.63 -5.10
C ASN A 67 -3.73 11.17 -5.21
N LEU A 68 -4.92 11.73 -5.45
CA LEU A 68 -5.13 13.19 -5.47
C LEU A 68 -4.77 13.84 -4.14
N ILE A 69 -5.25 13.28 -3.02
CA ILE A 69 -4.98 13.79 -1.68
C ILE A 69 -3.47 13.82 -1.43
N VAL A 70 -2.76 12.72 -1.68
CA VAL A 70 -1.30 12.66 -1.50
C VAL A 70 -0.60 13.61 -2.46
N GLY A 71 -0.98 13.65 -3.74
CA GLY A 71 -0.37 14.51 -4.74
C GLY A 71 -0.46 15.99 -4.41
N VAL A 72 -1.60 16.44 -3.87
CA VAL A 72 -1.81 17.84 -3.47
C VAL A 72 -1.20 18.15 -2.10
N SER A 73 -1.35 17.26 -1.12
CA SER A 73 -0.92 17.53 0.26
C SER A 73 0.58 17.31 0.50
N TYR A 74 1.21 16.40 -0.23
CA TYR A 74 2.58 15.98 0.05
C TYR A 74 3.61 17.11 -0.01
N PRO A 75 3.58 18.07 -0.97
CA PRO A 75 4.50 19.20 -0.95
C PRO A 75 4.43 20.01 0.35
N TYR A 76 3.23 20.27 0.88
CA TYR A 76 3.04 20.98 2.14
C TYR A 76 3.52 20.16 3.35
N ILE A 77 3.27 18.85 3.34
CA ILE A 77 3.74 17.93 4.39
C ILE A 77 5.27 17.85 4.37
N SER A 78 5.87 17.75 3.19
CA SER A 78 7.31 17.66 2.99
C SER A 78 8.01 18.95 3.45
N ASP A 79 7.42 20.11 3.19
CA ASP A 79 7.94 21.40 3.67
C ASP A 79 7.88 21.48 5.21
N ALA A 80 6.73 21.13 5.79
CA ALA A 80 6.52 21.16 7.24
C ALA A 80 7.38 20.17 8.03
N LEU A 81 7.69 19.00 7.45
CA LEU A 81 8.46 17.94 8.11
C LEU A 81 9.95 17.95 7.74
N THR A 82 10.34 18.65 6.68
CA THR A 82 11.73 18.76 6.20
C THR A 82 12.39 17.38 6.10
N ASP A 83 13.34 17.06 6.99
CA ASP A 83 14.08 15.78 6.98
C ASP A 83 13.20 14.57 7.32
N TYR A 84 12.04 14.80 7.93
CA TYR A 84 11.08 13.78 8.33
C TYR A 84 9.95 13.57 7.31
N ALA A 85 10.07 14.12 6.09
CA ALA A 85 9.03 14.05 5.05
C ALA A 85 8.56 12.62 4.70
N TYR A 86 9.41 11.60 4.91
CA TYR A 86 9.07 10.19 4.66
C TYR A 86 8.47 9.44 5.86
N VAL A 87 8.46 10.03 7.06
CA VAL A 87 7.88 9.41 8.26
C VAL A 87 6.39 9.08 8.10
N PRO A 88 5.54 9.92 7.49
CA PRO A 88 4.14 9.57 7.23
C PRO A 88 3.99 8.28 6.43
N PHE A 89 4.85 8.03 5.44
CA PHE A 89 4.82 6.78 4.67
C PHE A 89 5.24 5.58 5.50
N VAL A 90 6.20 5.72 6.42
CA VAL A 90 6.56 4.64 7.37
C VAL A 90 5.35 4.24 8.20
N VAL A 91 4.63 5.22 8.75
CA VAL A 91 3.44 4.98 9.59
C VAL A 91 2.32 4.34 8.76
N LEU A 92 2.01 4.89 7.59
CA LEU A 92 0.96 4.36 6.71
C LEU A 92 1.27 2.95 6.23
N LEU A 93 2.52 2.65 5.87
CA LEU A 93 2.93 1.30 5.47
C LEU A 93 2.87 0.30 6.63
N ALA A 94 3.21 0.73 7.85
CA ALA A 94 3.08 -0.12 9.04
C ALA A 94 1.61 -0.43 9.35
N ILE A 95 0.74 0.58 9.29
CA ILE A 95 -0.72 0.40 9.44
C ILE A 95 -1.23 -0.55 8.34
N PHE A 96 -0.91 -0.27 7.08
CA PHE A 96 -1.30 -1.13 5.96
C PHE A 96 -0.87 -2.58 6.16
N TYR A 97 0.38 -2.81 6.58
CA TYR A 97 0.89 -4.17 6.84
C TYR A 97 0.09 -4.88 7.94
N LEU A 98 -0.19 -4.21 9.06
CA LEU A 98 -0.98 -4.79 10.15
C LEU A 98 -2.42 -5.10 9.74
N PHE A 99 -3.05 -4.20 8.98
CA PHE A 99 -4.41 -4.39 8.46
C PHE A 99 -4.45 -5.52 7.43
N ALA A 100 -3.48 -5.58 6.51
CA ALA A 100 -3.39 -6.62 5.51
C ALA A 100 -3.27 -8.00 6.15
N LEU A 101 -2.37 -8.18 7.14
CA LEU A 101 -2.20 -9.46 7.83
C LEU A 101 -3.48 -9.98 8.51
N LYS A 102 -4.32 -9.08 9.03
CA LYS A 102 -5.53 -9.47 9.76
C LYS A 102 -6.75 -9.64 8.84
N LEU A 103 -6.95 -8.72 7.91
CA LEU A 103 -8.20 -8.59 7.16
C LEU A 103 -8.13 -9.18 5.75
N VAL A 104 -6.95 -9.34 5.19
CA VAL A 104 -6.77 -9.85 3.83
C VAL A 104 -6.40 -11.33 3.88
N PRO A 105 -7.21 -12.23 3.31
CA PRO A 105 -6.86 -13.63 3.16
C PRO A 105 -5.88 -13.80 2.00
N GLU A 106 -5.14 -14.90 2.03
CA GLU A 106 -4.30 -15.30 0.90
C GLU A 106 -5.21 -15.72 -0.26
N THR A 107 -5.13 -15.04 -1.41
CA THR A 107 -5.95 -15.33 -2.60
C THR A 107 -5.21 -16.19 -3.62
N SER A 108 -3.89 -16.38 -3.47
CA SER A 108 -3.08 -17.11 -4.44
C SER A 108 -3.51 -18.58 -4.55
N GLY A 109 -3.83 -18.99 -5.78
CA GLY A 109 -4.17 -20.37 -6.11
C GLY A 109 -5.53 -20.85 -5.60
N LYS A 110 -6.39 -19.95 -5.10
CA LYS A 110 -7.73 -20.28 -4.60
C LYS A 110 -8.83 -19.89 -5.59
N SER A 111 -9.93 -20.62 -5.57
CA SER A 111 -11.15 -20.21 -6.25
C SER A 111 -11.85 -19.06 -5.50
N ALA A 112 -12.73 -18.34 -6.20
CA ALA A 112 -13.53 -17.29 -5.58
C ALA A 112 -14.39 -17.84 -4.41
N GLU A 113 -14.93 -19.06 -4.55
CA GLU A 113 -15.70 -19.72 -3.49
C GLU A 113 -14.84 -20.03 -2.25
N GLU A 114 -13.61 -20.52 -2.43
CA GLU A 114 -12.70 -20.80 -1.34
C GLU A 114 -12.32 -19.53 -0.56
N ILE A 115 -12.13 -18.41 -1.27
CA ILE A 115 -11.87 -17.11 -0.67
C ILE A 115 -13.07 -16.65 0.17
N GLN A 116 -14.30 -16.76 -0.36
CA GLN A 116 -15.51 -16.39 0.40
C GLN A 116 -15.70 -17.27 1.63
N ALA A 117 -15.49 -18.59 1.51
CA ALA A 117 -15.59 -19.52 2.63
C ALA A 117 -14.58 -19.20 3.74
N GLU A 118 -13.36 -18.76 3.38
CA GLU A 118 -12.39 -18.30 4.35
C GLU A 118 -12.83 -17.01 5.06
N TYR A 119 -13.41 -16.05 4.33
CA TYR A 119 -13.97 -14.85 4.94
C TYR A 119 -15.09 -15.18 5.94
N ASP A 120 -15.98 -16.11 5.60
CA ASP A 120 -17.05 -16.57 6.50
C ASP A 120 -16.47 -17.27 7.74
N SER A 121 -15.51 -18.19 7.56
CA SER A 121 -14.84 -18.86 8.68
C SER A 121 -14.11 -17.90 9.63
N ARG A 122 -13.53 -16.83 9.09
CA ARG A 122 -12.88 -15.77 9.88
C ARG A 122 -13.89 -14.88 10.63
N ARG A 123 -15.12 -14.75 10.12
CA ARG A 123 -16.19 -13.94 10.74
C ARG A 123 -16.86 -14.63 11.93
N GLU A 124 -16.84 -15.96 11.95
CA GLU A 124 -17.43 -16.77 13.03
C GLU A 124 -16.52 -16.94 14.26
N LYS A 125 -15.26 -16.52 14.17
CA LYS A 125 -14.26 -16.56 15.25
C LYS A 125 -14.18 -15.23 15.99
#